data_AF-A0A8J7FY59-F1
#
_entry.id   AF-A0A8J7FY59-F1
#
_cell.length_a   1.000
_cell.length_b   1.000
_cell.length_c   1.000
_cell.angle_alpha   90.00
_cell.angle_beta   90.00
_cell.angle_gamma   90.00
#
_symmetry.space_group_name_H-M   'P 1'
#
loop_
_entity.id
_entity.type
_entity.pdbx_description
1 polymer ?
#
loop_
_entity_poly.entity_id
_entity_poly.type
_entity_poly.pdbx_seq_one_letter_code
_entity_poly.pdbx_strand_id
1 'polypeptide(L)'
;MNKNLRLILKTTFTFIIVWFISYFVFGEHIGLEFSDYNFAQIFPKILTFATGTSIYFLCLLSINKNRGWNYKNILKFIFGILLAFIPFILFKYYSSVGNCQNWEVTKQVKSTLFVSTSSNSETIKLIEVYCPEMDLKVDKTFRIMSITPLFNTVSEIDTTNISPTNWKKFKQ
;
A
#
# COMPACT_ATOMS: atom_id res chain seq x y z
N MET A 1 3.37 29.10 -17.63
CA MET A 1 2.76 27.75 -17.59
C MET A 1 1.26 27.90 -17.74
N ASN A 2 0.62 27.10 -18.59
CA ASN A 2 -0.83 27.13 -18.79
C ASN A 2 -1.56 26.93 -17.45
N LYS A 3 -2.61 27.72 -17.17
CA LYS A 3 -3.42 27.64 -15.95
C LYS A 3 -4.04 26.24 -15.78
N ASN A 4 -4.51 25.64 -16.87
CA ASN A 4 -5.13 24.32 -16.86
C ASN A 4 -4.11 23.23 -16.52
N LEU A 5 -2.92 23.29 -17.15
CA LEU A 5 -1.83 22.36 -16.83
C LEU A 5 -1.39 22.47 -15.37
N ARG A 6 -1.34 23.70 -14.82
CA ARG A 6 -1.02 23.92 -13.40
C ARG A 6 -2.07 23.31 -12.48
N LEU A 7 -3.34 23.42 -12.84
CA LEU A 7 -4.43 22.84 -12.08
C LEU A 7 -4.34 21.31 -12.10
N ILE A 8 -4.19 20.71 -13.29
CA ILE A 8 -4.06 19.24 -13.46
C ILE A 8 -2.92 18.72 -12.60
N LEU A 9 -1.72 19.29 -12.72
CA LEU A 9 -0.55 18.86 -11.93
C LEU A 9 -0.81 18.97 -10.42
N LYS A 10 -1.39 20.07 -9.96
CA LYS A 10 -1.73 20.22 -8.53
C LYS A 10 -2.69 19.14 -8.08
N THR A 11 -3.77 18.92 -8.82
CA THR A 11 -4.78 17.90 -8.48
C THR A 11 -4.17 16.51 -8.45
N THR A 12 -3.35 16.14 -9.44
CA THR A 12 -2.67 14.84 -9.49
C THR A 12 -1.74 14.65 -8.29
N PHE A 13 -0.90 15.64 -7.97
CA PHE A 13 0.00 15.55 -6.81
C PHE A 13 -0.76 15.47 -5.48
N THR A 14 -1.84 16.23 -5.33
CA THR A 14 -2.71 16.13 -4.16
C THR A 14 -3.35 14.75 -4.05
N PHE A 15 -3.81 14.17 -5.16
CA PHE A 15 -4.39 12.83 -5.17
C PHE A 15 -3.40 11.75 -4.72
N ILE A 16 -2.14 11.82 -5.20
CA ILE A 16 -1.08 10.90 -4.77
C ILE A 16 -0.84 11.00 -3.26
N ILE A 17 -0.80 12.22 -2.70
CA ILE A 17 -0.62 12.43 -1.25
C ILE A 17 -1.80 11.86 -0.45
N VAL A 18 -3.03 12.08 -0.91
CA VAL A 18 -4.23 11.51 -0.27
C VAL A 18 -4.22 9.98 -0.32
N TRP A 19 -3.78 9.40 -1.44
CA TRP A 19 -3.65 7.95 -1.56
C TRP A 19 -2.60 7.39 -0.61
N PHE A 20 -1.45 8.05 -0.46
CA PHE A 20 -0.44 7.68 0.53
C PHE A 20 -1.01 7.67 1.95
N ILE A 21 -1.70 8.74 2.36
CA ILE A 21 -2.34 8.81 3.68
C ILE A 21 -3.37 7.68 3.83
N SER A 22 -4.20 7.47 2.81
CA SER A 22 -5.24 6.43 2.84
C SER A 22 -4.64 5.04 2.99
N TYR A 23 -3.57 4.75 2.25
CA TYR A 23 -2.90 3.46 2.25
C TYR A 23 -2.21 3.14 3.58
N PHE A 24 -1.44 4.09 4.13
CA PHE A 24 -0.68 3.86 5.37
C PHE A 24 -1.51 4.04 6.65
N VAL A 25 -2.53 4.90 6.66
CA VAL A 25 -3.33 5.15 7.88
C VAL A 25 -4.55 4.24 7.95
N PHE A 26 -5.19 3.92 6.82
CA PHE A 26 -6.43 3.13 6.80
C PHE A 26 -6.28 1.75 6.17
N GLY A 27 -5.20 1.50 5.44
CA GLY A 27 -5.02 0.26 4.67
C GLY A 27 -5.02 -1.01 5.52
N GLU A 28 -4.58 -0.95 6.78
CA GLU A 28 -4.61 -2.13 7.66
C GLU A 28 -6.02 -2.54 8.08
N HIS A 29 -6.95 -1.60 8.14
CA HIS A 29 -8.32 -1.86 8.58
C HIS A 29 -9.21 -2.38 7.45
N ILE A 30 -8.76 -2.21 6.20
CA ILE A 30 -9.48 -2.61 5.01
C ILE A 30 -8.70 -3.82 4.51
N GLY A 31 -9.22 -5.04 4.69
CA GLY A 31 -8.57 -6.28 4.23
C GLY A 31 -8.43 -6.40 2.71
N LEU A 32 -8.25 -5.30 1.99
CA LEU A 32 -8.02 -5.18 0.57
C LEU A 32 -6.52 -5.20 0.30
N GLU A 33 -6.04 -6.21 -0.42
CA GLU A 33 -4.63 -6.40 -0.72
C GLU A 33 -4.43 -6.60 -2.22
N PHE A 34 -3.20 -6.37 -2.70
CA PHE A 34 -2.86 -6.70 -4.07
C PHE A 34 -2.86 -8.21 -4.29
N SER A 35 -3.35 -8.64 -5.44
CA SER A 35 -3.35 -10.05 -5.84
C SER A 35 -1.94 -10.62 -6.03
N ASP A 36 -1.00 -9.77 -6.45
CA ASP A 36 0.41 -10.10 -6.58
C ASP A 36 1.18 -9.63 -5.34
N TYR A 37 1.66 -10.59 -4.54
CA TYR A 37 2.41 -10.31 -3.32
C TYR A 37 3.79 -9.69 -3.58
N ASN A 38 4.43 -9.97 -4.72
CA ASN A 38 5.70 -9.31 -5.07
C ASN A 38 5.46 -7.83 -5.34
N PHE A 39 4.39 -7.51 -6.05
CA PHE A 39 3.99 -6.12 -6.27
C PHE A 39 3.60 -5.43 -4.96
N ALA A 40 2.85 -6.13 -4.09
CA ALA A 40 2.41 -5.63 -2.78
C ALA A 40 3.59 -5.13 -1.92
N GLN A 41 4.76 -5.76 -2.00
CA GLN A 41 5.96 -5.36 -1.26
C GLN A 41 6.66 -4.12 -1.80
N ILE A 42 6.60 -3.92 -3.12
CA ILE A 42 7.31 -2.84 -3.80
C ILE A 42 6.43 -1.57 -3.84
N PHE A 43 5.12 -1.75 -3.94
CA PHE A 43 4.16 -0.65 -4.06
C PHE A 43 4.27 0.41 -2.95
N PRO A 44 4.38 0.07 -1.65
CA PRO A 44 4.56 1.05 -0.57
C PRO A 44 5.78 1.96 -0.79
N LYS A 45 6.88 1.39 -1.31
CA LYS A 45 8.12 2.13 -1.62
C LYS A 45 7.91 3.09 -2.79
N ILE A 46 7.23 2.62 -3.84
CA ILE A 46 6.86 3.45 -5.00
C ILE A 46 5.95 4.60 -4.57
N LEU A 47 4.91 4.31 -3.78
CA LEU A 47 3.95 5.29 -3.31
C LEU A 47 4.61 6.35 -2.40
N THR A 48 5.51 5.92 -1.52
CA THR A 48 6.30 6.82 -0.67
C THR A 48 7.16 7.78 -1.52
N PHE A 49 7.88 7.24 -2.51
CA PHE A 49 8.69 8.06 -3.41
C PHE A 49 7.85 9.02 -4.25
N ALA A 50 6.74 8.54 -4.81
CA ALA A 50 5.78 9.35 -5.57
C ALA A 50 5.18 10.48 -4.72
N THR A 51 4.98 10.24 -3.43
CA THR A 51 4.45 11.23 -2.48
C THR A 51 5.49 12.30 -2.17
N GLY A 52 6.73 11.90 -1.85
CA GLY A 52 7.82 12.85 -1.61
C GLY A 52 8.07 13.76 -2.80
N THR A 53 8.13 13.18 -4.00
CA THR A 53 8.25 13.96 -5.26
C THR A 53 7.04 14.87 -5.50
N SER A 54 5.82 14.41 -5.25
CA SER A 54 4.60 15.21 -5.37
C SER A 54 4.61 16.44 -4.44
N ILE A 55 5.01 16.26 -3.18
CA ILE A 55 5.14 17.35 -2.21
C ILE A 55 6.17 18.37 -2.69
N TYR A 56 7.34 17.91 -3.12
CA TYR A 56 8.39 18.78 -3.65
C TYR A 56 7.89 19.59 -4.85
N PHE A 57 7.26 18.94 -5.83
CA PHE A 57 6.74 19.62 -7.01
C PHE A 57 5.61 20.59 -6.68
N LEU A 58 4.74 20.31 -5.71
CA LEU A 58 3.74 21.27 -5.24
C LEU A 58 4.39 22.55 -4.67
N CYS A 59 5.47 22.39 -3.89
CA CYS A 59 6.25 23.51 -3.38
C CYS A 59 6.92 24.30 -4.52
N LEU A 60 7.51 23.63 -5.51
CA LEU A 60 8.06 24.29 -6.71
C LEU A 60 7.00 25.03 -7.51
N LEU A 61 5.81 24.45 -7.68
CA LEU A 61 4.68 25.08 -8.35
C LEU A 61 4.18 26.34 -7.62
N SER A 62 4.53 26.50 -6.35
CA SER A 62 4.21 27.70 -5.55
C SER A 62 5.21 28.85 -5.73
N ILE A 63 6.37 28.60 -6.37
CA ILE A 63 7.41 29.61 -6.63
C ILE A 63 6.90 30.62 -7.67
N ASN A 64 7.00 31.90 -7.34
CA ASN A 64 6.60 32.96 -8.27
C ASN A 64 7.78 33.31 -9.17
N LYS A 65 7.76 32.80 -10.41
CA LYS A 65 8.82 33.03 -11.40
C LYS A 65 9.09 34.52 -11.65
N ASN A 66 8.06 35.37 -11.61
CA ASN A 66 8.20 36.80 -11.88
C ASN A 66 9.01 37.55 -10.82
N ARG A 67 9.18 36.98 -9.62
CA ARG A 67 9.95 37.59 -8.53
C ARG A 67 11.40 37.11 -8.44
N GLY A 68 11.84 36.24 -9.36
CA GLY A 68 13.19 35.67 -9.35
C GLY A 68 13.51 34.89 -8.06
N TRP A 69 14.78 34.71 -7.74
CA TRP A 69 15.24 34.06 -6.51
C TRP A 69 15.26 35.01 -5.32
N ASN A 70 14.08 35.51 -4.93
CA ASN A 70 13.94 36.25 -3.68
C ASN A 70 13.90 35.32 -2.47
N TYR A 71 14.10 35.87 -1.26
CA TYR A 71 14.10 35.12 0.00
C TYR A 71 12.88 34.20 0.17
N LYS A 72 11.67 34.66 -0.20
CA LYS A 72 10.44 33.85 -0.12
C LYS A 72 10.46 32.65 -1.06
N ASN A 73 11.00 32.79 -2.27
CA ASN A 73 11.10 31.70 -3.24
C ASN A 73 12.21 30.71 -2.84
N ILE A 74 13.34 31.19 -2.31
CA ILE A 74 14.39 30.35 -1.74
C ILE A 74 13.84 29.53 -0.57
N LEU A 75 13.10 30.16 0.34
CA LEU A 75 12.50 29.46 1.48
C LEU A 75 11.53 28.36 1.03
N LYS A 76 10.68 28.62 0.03
CA LYS A 76 9.77 27.61 -0.55
C LYS A 76 10.51 26.44 -1.16
N PHE A 77 11.65 26.70 -1.80
CA PHE A 77 12.50 25.66 -2.37
C PHE A 77 13.09 24.76 -1.27
N ILE A 78 13.74 25.37 -0.27
CA ILE A 78 14.34 24.66 0.87
C ILE A 78 13.27 23.88 1.64
N PHE A 79 12.14 24.53 1.95
CA PHE A 79 11.03 23.89 2.65
C PHE A 79 10.42 22.75 1.83
N GLY A 80 10.35 22.89 0.51
CA GLY A 80 9.94 21.82 -0.39
C GLY A 80 10.83 20.58 -0.26
N ILE A 81 12.14 20.75 -0.16
CA ILE A 81 13.08 19.64 0.06
C ILE A 81 12.82 18.99 1.43
N LEU A 82 12.73 19.80 2.49
CA LEU A 82 12.49 19.29 3.85
C LEU A 82 11.18 18.52 3.96
N LEU A 83 10.08 19.07 3.43
CA LEU A 83 8.77 18.40 3.44
C LEU A 83 8.77 17.12 2.59
N ALA A 84 9.53 17.08 1.50
CA ALA A 84 9.62 15.89 0.65
C ALA A 84 10.25 14.68 1.37
N PHE A 85 11.00 14.91 2.45
CA PHE A 85 11.54 13.84 3.30
C PHE A 85 10.51 13.27 4.29
N ILE A 86 9.42 13.99 4.59
CA ILE A 86 8.42 13.53 5.58
C ILE A 86 7.85 12.15 5.24
N PRO A 87 7.41 11.85 4.00
CA PRO A 87 6.89 10.52 3.68
C PRO A 87 7.91 9.40 3.91
N PHE A 88 9.20 9.65 3.67
CA PHE A 88 10.26 8.65 3.90
C PHE A 88 10.49 8.39 5.38
N ILE A 89 10.44 9.45 6.21
CA ILE A 89 10.55 9.33 7.66
C ILE A 89 9.33 8.57 8.20
N LEU A 90 8.12 8.92 7.75
CA LEU A 90 6.89 8.24 8.14
C LEU A 90 6.93 6.76 7.74
N PHE A 91 7.30 6.47 6.49
CA PHE A 91 7.44 5.10 6.00
C PHE A 91 8.36 4.29 6.92
N LYS A 92 9.59 4.79 7.16
CA LYS A 92 10.55 4.12 8.05
C LYS A 92 10.07 4.01 9.49
N TYR A 93 9.36 5.02 10.01
CA TYR A 93 8.83 5.01 11.36
C TYR A 93 7.75 3.93 11.50
N TYR A 94 6.76 3.89 10.61
CA TYR A 94 5.74 2.86 10.63
C TYR A 94 6.31 1.46 10.38
N SER A 95 7.39 1.36 9.61
CA SER A 95 8.15 0.12 9.50
C SER A 95 8.71 -0.34 10.84
N SER A 96 9.46 0.55 11.50
CA SER A 96 10.27 0.22 12.67
C SER A 96 9.50 -0.08 13.96
N VAL A 97 8.19 0.19 14.01
CA VAL A 97 7.39 0.08 15.24
C VAL A 97 6.95 -1.38 15.53
N GLY A 98 7.50 -2.38 14.83
CA GLY A 98 7.46 -3.77 15.29
C GLY A 98 6.11 -4.46 15.14
N ASN A 99 5.17 -3.89 14.39
CA ASN A 99 3.82 -4.44 14.25
C ASN A 99 3.62 -5.35 13.03
N CYS A 100 4.68 -5.70 12.29
CA CYS A 100 4.62 -6.55 11.09
C CYS A 100 3.42 -6.20 10.21
N GLN A 101 3.34 -4.93 9.82
CA GLN A 101 2.18 -4.39 9.12
C GLN A 101 1.92 -5.18 7.82
N ASN A 102 0.67 -5.26 7.39
CA ASN A 102 0.28 -6.09 6.23
C ASN A 102 1.05 -5.75 4.95
N TRP A 103 1.52 -4.50 4.80
CA TRP A 103 2.28 -4.01 3.65
C TRP A 103 3.80 -4.27 3.75
N GLU A 104 4.29 -4.77 4.88
CA GLU A 104 5.71 -5.07 5.12
C GLU A 104 6.04 -6.55 5.11
N VAL A 105 5.04 -7.37 5.46
CA VAL A 105 5.23 -8.80 5.53
C VAL A 105 5.37 -9.40 4.14
N THR A 106 6.23 -10.41 4.06
CA THR A 106 6.34 -11.24 2.87
C THR A 106 5.31 -12.36 2.95
N LYS A 107 4.45 -12.45 1.95
CA LYS A 107 3.43 -13.49 1.86
C LYS A 107 3.78 -14.44 0.72
N GLN A 108 3.82 -15.73 1.03
CA GLN A 108 4.01 -16.79 0.05
C GLN A 108 2.90 -17.82 0.16
N VAL A 109 2.19 -18.05 -0.95
CA VAL A 109 1.17 -19.11 -1.00
C VAL A 109 1.88 -20.47 -0.94
N LYS A 110 1.62 -21.25 0.12
CA LYS A 110 2.11 -22.63 0.22
C LYS A 110 1.18 -23.59 -0.50
N SER A 111 -0.12 -23.47 -0.23
CA SER A 111 -1.13 -24.34 -0.82
C SER A 111 -2.51 -23.70 -0.82
N THR A 112 -3.36 -24.13 -1.75
CA THR A 112 -4.80 -23.87 -1.68
C THR A 112 -5.44 -25.04 -0.96
N LEU A 113 -6.17 -24.77 0.13
CA LEU A 113 -6.79 -25.79 0.98
C LEU A 113 -8.23 -26.08 0.53
N PHE A 114 -8.99 -25.03 0.23
CA PHE A 114 -10.39 -25.14 -0.17
C PHE A 114 -10.73 -24.15 -1.29
N VAL A 115 -11.72 -24.53 -2.09
CA VAL A 115 -12.38 -23.67 -3.08
C VAL A 115 -13.86 -23.63 -2.76
N SER A 116 -14.45 -22.44 -2.84
CA SER A 116 -15.88 -22.26 -2.58
C SER A 116 -16.71 -23.02 -3.62
N THR A 117 -17.77 -23.68 -3.16
CA THR A 117 -18.68 -24.42 -4.05
C THR A 117 -19.61 -23.48 -4.83
N SER A 118 -19.81 -22.26 -4.33
CA SER A 118 -20.71 -21.25 -4.92
C SER A 118 -19.99 -20.17 -5.72
N SER A 119 -18.69 -19.96 -5.52
CA SER A 119 -17.91 -18.94 -6.24
C SER A 119 -16.50 -19.40 -6.56
N ASN A 120 -16.12 -19.31 -7.84
CA ASN A 120 -14.76 -19.63 -8.28
C ASN A 120 -13.74 -18.54 -7.91
N SER A 121 -14.18 -17.34 -7.53
CA SER A 121 -13.29 -16.24 -7.13
C SER A 121 -12.85 -16.31 -5.66
N GLU A 122 -13.37 -17.30 -4.92
CA GLU A 122 -13.24 -17.40 -3.48
C GLU A 122 -12.53 -18.70 -3.08
N THR A 123 -11.41 -18.56 -2.37
CA THR A 123 -10.53 -19.68 -1.99
C THR A 123 -10.03 -19.52 -0.57
N ILE A 124 -9.70 -20.64 0.07
CA ILE A 124 -8.99 -20.65 1.35
C ILE A 124 -7.59 -21.18 1.09
N LYS A 125 -6.58 -20.39 1.45
CA LYS A 125 -5.17 -20.70 1.20
C LYS A 125 -4.37 -20.69 2.49
N LEU A 126 -3.41 -21.60 2.57
CA LEU A 126 -2.35 -21.56 3.56
C LEU A 126 -1.23 -20.66 3.02
N ILE A 127 -0.92 -19.61 3.76
CA ILE A 127 0.07 -18.60 3.39
C ILE A 127 1.13 -18.55 4.48
N GLU A 128 2.39 -18.68 4.07
CA GLU A 128 3.52 -18.35 4.92
C GLU A 128 3.65 -16.83 4.95
N VAL A 129 3.61 -16.26 6.15
CA VAL A 129 3.84 -14.84 6.42
C VAL A 129 5.19 -14.71 7.10
N TYR A 130 6.12 -14.01 6.45
CA TYR A 130 7.43 -13.70 7.01
C TYR A 130 7.48 -12.22 7.41
N CYS A 131 7.77 -11.99 8.69
CA CYS A 131 8.02 -10.66 9.20
C CYS A 131 9.54 -10.42 9.33
N PRO A 132 10.11 -9.50 8.53
CA PRO A 132 11.56 -9.29 8.49
C PRO A 132 12.12 -8.69 9.80
N GLU A 133 11.34 -7.89 10.53
CA GLU A 133 11.82 -7.26 11.77
C GLU A 133 12.01 -8.25 12.92
N MET A 134 11.14 -9.26 13.00
CA MET A 134 11.19 -10.29 14.04
C MET A 134 11.91 -11.57 13.59
N ASP A 135 12.36 -11.60 12.33
CA ASP A 135 12.88 -12.79 11.64
C ASP A 135 11.98 -14.04 11.84
N LEU A 136 10.67 -13.83 11.83
CA LEU A 136 9.68 -14.86 12.18
C LEU A 136 8.86 -15.26 10.96
N LYS A 137 8.76 -16.57 10.73
CA LYS A 137 7.86 -17.19 9.75
C LYS A 137 6.68 -17.84 10.45
N VAL A 138 5.48 -17.46 10.06
CA VAL A 138 4.24 -18.02 10.60
C VAL A 138 3.34 -18.45 9.46
N ASP A 139 2.82 -19.67 9.55
CA ASP A 139 1.80 -20.15 8.62
C ASP A 139 0.41 -19.74 9.11
N LYS A 140 -0.31 -19.00 8.26
CA LYS A 140 -1.66 -18.53 8.53
C LYS A 140 -2.60 -18.95 7.43
N THR A 141 -3.85 -19.21 7.80
CA THR A 141 -4.90 -19.55 6.83
C THR A 141 -5.75 -18.32 6.55
N PHE A 142 -5.88 -17.99 5.27
CA PHE A 142 -6.69 -16.86 4.84
C PHE A 142 -7.77 -17.29 3.87
N ARG A 143 -8.96 -16.72 4.05
CA ARG A 143 -10.00 -16.65 3.03
C ARG A 143 -9.68 -15.48 2.11
N ILE A 144 -9.59 -15.77 0.82
CA ILE A 144 -9.22 -14.83 -0.24
C ILE A 144 -10.34 -14.79 -1.26
N MET A 145 -10.88 -13.60 -1.51
CA MET A 145 -11.88 -13.35 -2.55
C MET A 145 -11.34 -12.31 -3.53
N SER A 146 -11.22 -12.72 -4.79
CA SER A 146 -10.83 -11.79 -5.86
C SER A 146 -11.99 -10.87 -6.22
N ILE A 147 -11.78 -9.55 -6.06
CA ILE A 147 -12.74 -8.52 -6.48
C ILE A 147 -12.39 -8.06 -7.90
N THR A 148 -11.10 -7.87 -8.16
CA THR A 148 -10.58 -7.50 -9.47
C THR A 148 -9.30 -8.31 -9.74
N PRO A 149 -8.79 -8.31 -10.99
CA PRO A 149 -7.50 -8.96 -11.28
C PRO A 149 -6.35 -8.44 -10.41
N LEU A 150 -6.44 -7.19 -9.93
CA LEU A 150 -5.39 -6.52 -9.15
C LEU A 150 -5.60 -6.59 -7.64
N PHE A 151 -6.83 -6.78 -7.18
CA PHE A 151 -7.19 -6.66 -5.77
C PHE A 151 -7.99 -7.87 -5.26
N ASN A 152 -7.56 -8.36 -4.12
CA ASN A 152 -8.24 -9.36 -3.33
C ASN A 152 -8.73 -8.77 -2.02
N THR A 153 -9.81 -9.33 -1.49
CA THR A 153 -10.12 -9.22 -0.07
C THR A 153 -9.59 -10.43 0.66
N VAL A 154 -8.97 -10.20 1.80
CA VAL A 154 -8.25 -11.18 2.61
C VAL A 154 -8.78 -11.09 4.04
N SER A 155 -9.11 -12.24 4.61
CA SER A 155 -9.53 -12.36 6.01
C SER A 155 -8.92 -13.61 6.61
N GLU A 156 -8.34 -13.49 7.81
CA GLU A 156 -7.80 -14.64 8.54
C GLU A 156 -8.98 -15.52 8.99
N ILE A 157 -8.84 -16.84 8.83
CA ILE A 157 -9.90 -17.80 9.16
C ILE A 157 -9.32 -19.01 9.87
N ASP A 158 -10.02 -19.48 10.90
CA ASP A 158 -9.74 -20.78 11.50
C ASP A 158 -10.46 -21.88 10.72
N THR A 159 -9.68 -22.87 10.28
CA THR A 159 -10.18 -24.01 9.50
C THR A 159 -11.08 -24.95 10.27
N THR A 160 -11.06 -24.91 11.61
CA THR A 160 -11.90 -25.74 12.48
C THR A 160 -13.40 -25.48 12.29
N ASN A 161 -13.79 -24.28 11.83
CA ASN A 161 -15.18 -23.84 11.70
C ASN A 161 -15.71 -23.84 10.26
N ILE A 162 -15.02 -24.48 9.31
CA ILE A 162 -15.40 -24.46 7.89
C ILE A 162 -16.49 -25.48 7.60
N SER A 163 -17.66 -25.02 7.14
CA SER A 163 -18.74 -25.91 6.71
C SER A 163 -18.38 -26.68 5.41
N PRO A 164 -18.48 -28.02 5.39
CA PRO A 164 -18.21 -28.82 4.20
C PRO A 164 -19.25 -28.62 3.08
N THR A 165 -20.40 -27.99 3.34
CA THR A 165 -21.41 -27.69 2.32
C THR A 165 -20.97 -26.59 1.36
N ASN A 166 -20.22 -25.61 1.87
CA ASN A 166 -19.86 -24.39 1.14
C ASN A 166 -18.45 -24.47 0.56
N TRP A 167 -17.67 -25.48 0.96
CA TRP A 167 -16.24 -25.57 0.67
C TRP A 167 -15.86 -26.97 0.21
N LYS A 168 -15.22 -27.04 -0.94
CA LYS A 168 -14.65 -28.28 -1.47
C LYS A 168 -13.16 -28.30 -1.18
N LYS A 169 -12.66 -29.37 -0.56
CA LYS A 169 -11.22 -29.60 -0.40
C LYS A 169 -10.54 -29.59 -1.77
N PHE A 170 -9.51 -28.77 -1.91
CA PHE A 170 -8.68 -28.76 -3.09
C PHE A 170 -7.80 -30.02 -3.07
N LYS A 171 -7.95 -30.89 -4.07
CA LYS A 171 -7.05 -32.03 -4.24
C LYS A 171 -5.85 -31.54 -5.04
N GLN A 172 -4.65 -31.64 -4.44
CA GLN A 172 -3.37 -31.44 -5.12
C GLN A 172 -3.19 -32.48 -6.23
#